data_AF-A0A218XEN9-F1
#
_entry.id   AF-A0A218XEN9-F1
#
_cell.length_a   1.000
_cell.length_b   1.000
_cell.length_c   1.000
_cell.angle_alpha   90.00
_cell.angle_beta   90.00
_cell.angle_gamma   90.00
#
_symmetry.space_group_name_H-M   'P 1'
#
loop_
_entity.id
_entity.type
_entity.pdbx_description
1 polymer ?
#
loop_
_entity_poly.entity_id
_entity_poly.type
_entity_poly.pdbx_seq_one_letter_code
_entity_poly.pdbx_strand_id
1 'polypeptide(L)'
;MERGKIVPWAPHLVVLRHRLVGVFVTHCGWNSLVESIAGGVMLIGRPFLGDQPLNRSTMEDEWNIEVGVEGGVFTKEGTVRALKLILCSEGGKRMRERVGLL
;
A
#
# COMPACT_ATOMS: atom_id res chain seq x y z
N MET A 1 -24.86 6.89 -5.58
CA MET A 1 -23.64 7.29 -4.85
C MET A 1 -22.43 7.05 -5.72
N GLU A 2 -21.62 8.07 -5.91
CA GLU A 2 -20.31 7.93 -6.56
C GLU A 2 -19.39 7.13 -5.63
N ARG A 3 -18.70 6.09 -6.15
CA ARG A 3 -17.94 5.12 -5.34
C ARG A 3 -16.45 5.49 -5.16
N GLY A 4 -16.02 6.65 -5.62
CA GLY A 4 -14.63 7.12 -5.55
C GLY A 4 -14.50 8.58 -5.97
N LYS A 5 -13.30 9.15 -5.79
CA LYS A 5 -12.94 10.51 -6.22
C LYS A 5 -11.59 10.47 -6.93
N ILE A 6 -11.47 11.21 -8.04
CA ILE A 6 -10.20 11.47 -8.71
C ILE A 6 -9.90 12.96 -8.52
N VAL A 7 -8.75 13.28 -7.95
CA VAL A 7 -8.33 14.66 -7.66
C VAL A 7 -6.91 14.88 -8.16
N PRO A 8 -6.54 16.10 -8.59
CA PRO A 8 -5.17 16.40 -9.02
C PRO A 8 -4.19 16.38 -7.85
N TRP A 9 -4.67 16.68 -6.65
CA TRP A 9 -3.90 16.63 -5.41
C TRP A 9 -4.82 16.24 -4.25
N ALA A 10 -4.30 15.40 -3.36
CA ALA A 10 -4.98 15.01 -2.13
C ALA A 10 -4.13 15.44 -0.93
N PRO A 11 -4.75 15.82 0.21
CA PRO A 11 -4.02 16.03 1.46
C PRO A 11 -3.53 14.67 2.01
N HIS A 12 -2.48 14.13 1.39
CA HIS A 12 -2.06 12.73 1.47
C HIS A 12 -1.90 12.22 2.90
N LEU A 13 -1.17 12.95 3.74
CA LEU A 13 -0.99 12.64 5.15
C LEU A 13 -2.32 12.55 5.93
N VAL A 14 -3.27 13.46 5.65
CA VAL A 14 -4.59 13.45 6.31
C VAL A 14 -5.41 12.26 5.85
N VAL A 15 -5.32 11.91 4.56
CA VAL A 15 -5.99 10.72 4.00
C VAL A 15 -5.44 9.45 4.64
N LEU A 16 -4.11 9.27 4.68
CA LEU A 16 -3.49 8.06 5.23
C LEU A 16 -3.73 7.89 6.74
N ARG A 17 -3.88 8.98 7.50
CA ARG A 17 -4.23 8.91 8.92
C ARG A 17 -5.72 8.65 9.18
N HIS A 18 -6.54 8.58 8.14
CA HIS A 18 -7.97 8.39 8.29
C HIS A 18 -8.31 6.91 8.46
N ARG A 19 -8.98 6.55 9.57
CA ARG A 19 -9.31 5.15 9.95
C ARG A 19 -10.02 4.29 8.90
N LEU A 20 -10.66 4.92 7.91
CA LEU A 20 -11.36 4.21 6.83
C LEU A 20 -10.46 3.83 5.65
N VAL A 21 -9.22 4.33 5.60
CA VAL A 21 -8.27 3.95 4.56
C VAL A 21 -7.72 2.57 4.88
N GLY A 22 -8.05 1.61 4.02
CA GLY A 22 -7.69 0.21 4.21
C GLY A 22 -6.35 -0.18 3.59
N VAL A 23 -5.97 0.47 2.49
CA VAL A 23 -4.79 0.16 1.67
C VAL A 23 -4.36 1.40 0.89
N PHE A 24 -3.05 1.52 0.64
CA PHE A 24 -2.45 2.55 -0.18
C PHE A 24 -1.66 1.93 -1.34
N VAL A 25 -2.02 2.27 -2.57
CA VAL A 25 -1.27 1.86 -3.78
C VAL A 25 -0.19 2.90 -4.04
N THR A 26 1.07 2.50 -4.02
CA THR A 26 2.22 3.41 -4.01
C THR A 26 3.27 3.03 -5.05
N HIS A 27 4.08 4.02 -5.40
CA HIS A 27 5.31 3.84 -6.17
C HIS A 27 6.52 3.50 -5.29
N CYS A 28 6.32 3.29 -3.98
CA CYS A 28 7.34 2.93 -2.99
C CYS A 28 8.38 4.05 -2.73
N GLY A 29 7.98 5.32 -2.87
CA GLY A 29 8.80 6.46 -2.45
C GLY A 29 8.86 6.56 -0.93
N TRP A 30 10.07 6.77 -0.38
CA TRP A 30 10.34 6.69 1.05
C TRP A 30 9.39 7.53 1.94
N ASN A 31 9.15 8.80 1.59
CA ASN A 31 8.28 9.67 2.38
C ASN A 31 6.85 9.08 2.49
N SER A 32 6.28 8.65 1.37
CA SER A 32 4.93 8.09 1.34
C SER A 32 4.82 6.75 2.08
N LEU A 33 5.91 5.97 2.13
CA LEU A 33 5.97 4.76 2.96
C LEU A 33 5.90 5.10 4.44
N VAL A 34 6.73 6.04 4.89
CA VAL A 34 6.74 6.51 6.29
C VAL A 34 5.37 7.07 6.69
N GLU A 35 4.74 7.88 5.83
CA GLU A 35 3.38 8.41 6.07
C GLU A 35 2.33 7.30 6.18
N SER A 36 2.45 6.22 5.40
CA SER A 36 1.54 5.08 5.45
C SER A 36 1.69 4.27 6.73
N ILE A 37 2.92 4.04 7.16
CA ILE A 37 3.22 3.33 8.42
C ILE A 37 2.66 4.13 9.60
N ALA A 38 2.95 5.44 9.66
CA ALA A 38 2.39 6.32 10.69
C ALA A 38 0.85 6.38 10.68
N GLY A 39 0.23 6.07 9.53
CA GLY A 39 -1.22 5.97 9.37
C GLY A 39 -1.82 4.60 9.67
N GLY A 40 -1.00 3.56 9.91
CA GLY A 40 -1.50 2.20 10.09
C GLY A 40 -2.01 1.54 8.79
N VAL A 41 -1.54 2.01 7.62
CA VAL A 41 -2.07 1.63 6.31
C VAL A 41 -1.12 0.67 5.58
N MET A 42 -1.66 -0.46 5.15
CA MET A 42 -0.95 -1.46 4.33
C MET A 42 -0.74 -1.00 2.90
N LEU A 43 0.24 -1.59 2.22
CA LEU A 43 0.77 -1.08 0.96
C LEU A 43 0.57 -2.06 -0.21
N ILE A 44 0.23 -1.53 -1.39
CA ILE A 44 0.42 -2.22 -2.67
C ILE A 44 1.52 -1.51 -3.44
N GLY A 45 2.64 -2.19 -3.66
CA GLY A 45 3.83 -1.60 -4.26
C GLY A 45 3.95 -1.81 -5.76
N ARG A 46 4.26 -0.73 -6.46
CA ARG A 46 4.73 -0.76 -7.85
C ARG A 46 5.88 0.25 -8.04
N PRO A 47 7.14 -0.14 -7.81
CA PRO A 47 8.28 0.74 -8.00
C PRO A 47 8.53 1.04 -9.48
N PHE A 48 9.16 2.18 -9.76
CA PHE A 48 9.51 2.63 -11.10
C PHE A 48 11.01 2.92 -11.25
N LEU A 49 11.61 3.68 -10.32
CA LEU A 49 12.99 4.16 -10.47
C LEU A 49 13.67 4.47 -9.14
N GLY A 50 15.00 4.62 -9.19
CA GLY A 50 15.80 5.02 -8.03
C GLY A 50 15.77 3.97 -6.91
N ASP A 51 15.51 4.43 -5.70
CA ASP A 51 15.44 3.64 -4.47
C ASP A 51 14.16 2.81 -4.32
N GLN A 52 13.14 3.08 -5.13
CA GLN A 52 11.81 2.47 -5.01
C GLN A 52 11.81 0.93 -4.99
N PRO A 53 12.60 0.20 -5.82
CA PRO A 53 12.67 -1.25 -5.75
C PRO A 53 13.24 -1.77 -4.43
N LEU A 54 14.24 -1.08 -3.88
CA LEU A 54 14.83 -1.42 -2.58
C LEU A 54 13.86 -1.16 -1.45
N ASN A 55 13.17 -0.02 -1.50
CA ASN A 55 12.12 0.32 -0.54
C ASN A 55 11.01 -0.74 -0.56
N ARG A 56 10.55 -1.16 -1.74
CA ARG A 56 9.58 -2.25 -1.90
C ARG A 56 10.08 -3.54 -1.23
N SER A 57 11.29 -4.01 -1.53
CA SER A 57 11.83 -5.23 -0.92
C SER A 57 11.91 -5.11 0.61
N THR A 58 12.25 -3.94 1.12
CA THR A 58 12.22 -3.67 2.57
C THR A 58 10.80 -3.81 3.14
N MET A 59 9.78 -3.24 2.49
CA MET A 59 8.40 -3.31 2.97
C MET A 59 7.77 -4.70 2.81
N GLU A 60 8.07 -5.40 1.72
CA GLU A 60 7.50 -6.70 1.34
C GLU A 60 8.22 -7.84 2.07
N ASP A 61 9.54 -7.95 1.94
CA ASP A 61 10.31 -9.11 2.38
C ASP A 61 10.69 -9.02 3.87
N GLU A 62 11.23 -7.86 4.29
CA GLU A 62 11.68 -7.67 5.67
C GLU A 62 10.49 -7.37 6.58
N TRP A 63 9.70 -6.34 6.23
CA TRP A 63 8.66 -5.85 7.12
C TRP A 63 7.35 -6.58 6.92
N ASN A 64 7.10 -7.24 5.78
CA ASN A 64 5.85 -7.97 5.49
C ASN A 64 4.60 -7.11 5.73
N ILE A 65 4.60 -5.89 5.21
CA ILE A 65 3.46 -4.94 5.28
C ILE A 65 2.99 -4.46 3.90
N GLU A 66 3.62 -4.98 2.85
CA GLU A 66 3.36 -4.65 1.46
C GLU A 66 3.11 -5.92 0.64
N VAL A 67 2.31 -5.77 -0.43
CA VAL A 67 2.18 -6.76 -1.50
C VAL A 67 2.52 -6.09 -2.82
N GLY A 68 3.41 -6.70 -3.60
CA GLY A 68 3.70 -6.24 -4.94
C GLY A 68 2.58 -6.51 -5.95
N VAL A 69 2.48 -5.68 -6.98
CA VAL A 69 1.66 -6.01 -8.15
C VAL A 69 2.32 -7.15 -8.94
N GLU A 70 1.55 -8.19 -9.24
CA GLU A 70 2.02 -9.34 -10.02
C GLU A 70 2.57 -8.90 -11.39
N GLY A 71 3.78 -9.36 -11.71
CA GLY A 71 4.49 -8.98 -12.94
C GLY A 71 5.02 -7.53 -12.96
N GLY A 72 4.91 -6.78 -11.85
CA GLY A 72 5.44 -5.42 -11.75
C GLY A 72 4.68 -4.35 -12.55
N VAL A 73 3.55 -4.73 -13.15
CA VAL A 73 2.73 -3.84 -13.99
C VAL A 73 1.26 -3.92 -13.59
N PHE A 74 0.57 -2.78 -13.59
CA PHE A 74 -0.85 -2.76 -13.30
C PHE A 74 -1.64 -3.44 -14.41
N THR A 75 -2.12 -4.64 -14.12
CA THR A 75 -3.20 -5.30 -14.87
C THR A 75 -4.48 -5.26 -14.05
N LYS A 76 -5.64 -5.33 -14.70
CA LYS A 76 -6.92 -5.38 -13.99
C LYS A 76 -6.94 -6.57 -13.03
N GLU A 77 -6.54 -7.74 -13.53
CA GLU A 77 -6.58 -9.00 -12.80
C GLU A 77 -5.57 -9.00 -11.65
N GLY A 78 -4.32 -8.59 -11.90
CA GLY A 78 -3.27 -8.51 -10.88
C GLY A 78 -3.58 -7.51 -9.78
N THR A 79 -4.12 -6.33 -10.14
CA THR A 79 -4.51 -5.30 -9.15
C THR A 79 -5.67 -5.79 -8.27
N VAL A 80 -6.67 -6.44 -8.87
CA VAL A 80 -7.80 -7.00 -8.10
C VAL A 80 -7.33 -8.14 -7.18
N ARG A 81 -6.39 -8.97 -7.61
CA ARG A 81 -5.78 -10.01 -6.77
C ARG A 81 -5.04 -9.41 -5.57
N ALA A 82 -4.19 -8.40 -5.80
CA ALA A 82 -3.47 -7.72 -4.73
C ALA A 82 -4.43 -7.08 -3.71
N LEU A 83 -5.48 -6.40 -4.18
CA LEU A 83 -6.52 -5.83 -3.32
C LEU A 83 -7.23 -6.90 -2.48
N LYS A 84 -7.61 -8.03 -3.09
CA LYS A 84 -8.25 -9.15 -2.37
C LYS A 84 -7.31 -9.76 -1.33
N LEU A 85 -6.02 -9.91 -1.66
CA LEU A 85 -5.03 -10.46 -0.73
C LEU A 85 -4.91 -9.56 0.51
N ILE A 86 -4.74 -8.25 0.32
CA ILE A 86 -4.57 -7.31 1.44
C ILE A 86 -5.86 -7.08 2.24
N LEU A 87 -7.01 -6.96 1.58
CA LEU A 87 -8.24 -6.55 2.26
C LEU A 87 -9.10 -7.72 2.76
N CYS A 88 -8.99 -8.90 2.13
CA CYS A 88 -9.94 -10.00 2.35
C CYS A 88 -9.30 -11.32 2.81
N SER A 89 -7.98 -11.40 2.93
CA SER A 89 -7.30 -12.63 3.36
C SER A 89 -6.78 -12.57 4.80
N GLU A 90 -6.50 -13.72 5.40
CA GLU A 90 -5.80 -13.82 6.68
C GLU A 90 -4.38 -13.22 6.63
N GLY A 91 -3.71 -13.30 5.47
CA GLY A 91 -2.41 -12.64 5.28
C GLY A 91 -2.52 -11.13 5.43
N GLY A 92 -3.56 -10.52 4.84
CA GLY A 92 -3.84 -9.09 4.97
C GLY A 92 -4.18 -8.65 6.40
N LYS A 93 -4.89 -9.48 7.17
CA LYS A 93 -5.13 -9.21 8.61
C LYS A 93 -3.82 -9.14 9.40
N ARG A 94 -2.93 -10.11 9.18
CA ARG A 94 -1.59 -10.15 9.81
C ARG A 94 -0.73 -8.96 9.41
N MET A 95 -0.78 -8.53 8.15
CA MET A 95 -0.08 -7.33 7.68
C MET A 95 -0.60 -6.08 8.42
N ARG A 96 -1.91 -5.93 8.57
CA ARG A 96 -2.51 -4.80 9.30
C ARG A 96 -2.08 -4.77 10.77
N GLU A 97 -2.11 -5.93 11.44
CA GLU A 97 -1.62 -6.06 12.81
C GLU A 97 -0.16 -5.64 12.91
N ARG A 98 0.67 -6.08 11.95
CA ARG A 98 2.10 -5.75 11.93
C ARG A 98 2.38 -4.27 11.70
N VAL A 99 1.68 -3.60 10.78
CA VAL A 99 1.82 -2.15 10.62
C VAL A 99 1.47 -1.42 11.91
N GLY A 100 0.46 -1.88 12.65
CA GLY A 100 0.07 -1.26 13.93
C GLY A 100 1.07 -1.46 15.08
N LEU A 101 2.12 -2.26 14.89
CA LEU A 101 3.22 -2.46 15.85
C LEU A 101 4.45 -1.58 15.54
N LEU A 102 4.49 -0.96 14.36
CA LEU A 102 5.56 -0.06 13.91
C LEU A 102 5.22 1.40 14.25
#